data_AF-A0A4P5QTF4-F1
#
_entry.id   AF-A0A4P5QTF4-F1
#
_cell.length_a   1.000
_cell.length_b   1.000
_cell.length_c   1.000
_cell.angle_alpha   90.00
_cell.angle_beta   90.00
_cell.angle_gamma   90.00
#
_symmetry.space_group_name_H-M   'P 1'
#
loop_
_entity.id
_entity.type
_entity.pdbx_description
1 polymer ?
#
loop_
_entity_poly.entity_id
_entity_poly.type
_entity_poly.pdbx_seq_one_letter_code
_entity_poly.pdbx_strand_id
1 'polypeptide(L)'
;MGVPGLRAFNPKPKKRKEQHHMKPITLPMAELKPALIGLGKLIQKSHGLPVLKTIKVERTTEGWVALTATDLDAFATVRLEQPAEGEALALLVPHEELARTVKTCAKDENILVAPGANNTGFIQYGLGTQLAEIEFNAIPVGEFPETPRISGDPIPLPEALRGSIRDAMECSSTDPTRIIINGVCIDVSNPKAHYVVGTDGRHLFSSNSFALPLKESLIIPSHKFLGWPQFATDGEWQLKIGTAAKDQRTPFQITSRRWRFISHPREGNYPNWRQVIPTPGSATATVDLDADSIAAVLQTIQRMPCHDVVNGTIGLAITGGKFHLLGKSTATADWTRVPIEDAKCSGIDTAVFLNRELLTKALGFGLTRIELIDARSPLRFSNGGRQMIVMPVRADASPAPATPAPSPAPESVAAQPNPPPQPAEQPKEETTMPATNGNTGGAKPAPTTKPEEPKPALDAALVQLEVVRGDFRNAIAGLNRLGELLRQSQRETKASDKEIQSVRQTLRSLQSVRI
;
A
#
# COMPACT_ATOMS: atom_id res chain seq x y z
N MET A 1 22.93 -78.82 -48.30
CA MET A 1 22.18 -77.64 -48.78
C MET A 1 20.91 -77.57 -47.93
N GLY A 2 20.74 -76.73 -46.91
CA GLY A 2 21.13 -75.34 -46.76
C GLY A 2 19.97 -74.44 -47.22
N VAL A 3 19.05 -74.07 -46.32
CA VAL A 3 18.50 -72.70 -46.08
C VAL A 3 17.76 -72.70 -44.72
N PRO A 4 17.88 -71.65 -43.86
CA PRO A 4 17.52 -71.65 -42.44
C PRO A 4 16.13 -71.04 -42.14
N GLY A 5 15.65 -71.31 -40.92
CA GLY A 5 14.30 -70.97 -40.45
C GLY A 5 13.99 -69.49 -40.23
N LEU A 6 12.74 -69.14 -40.50
CA LEU A 6 12.11 -67.93 -39.99
C LEU A 6 11.59 -68.18 -38.56
N ARG A 7 12.28 -67.63 -37.56
CA ARG A 7 11.69 -67.42 -36.23
C ARG A 7 10.77 -66.21 -36.32
N ALA A 8 9.49 -66.42 -36.05
CA ALA A 8 8.54 -65.35 -35.80
C ALA A 8 9.03 -64.52 -34.60
N PHE A 9 9.40 -63.27 -34.85
CA PHE A 9 9.65 -62.28 -33.82
C PHE A 9 8.32 -61.98 -33.15
N ASN A 10 8.12 -62.52 -31.94
CA ASN A 10 7.01 -62.15 -31.08
C ASN A 10 7.52 -61.01 -30.17
N PRO A 11 7.24 -59.73 -30.46
CA PRO A 11 7.66 -58.66 -29.56
C PRO A 11 6.87 -58.82 -28.26
N LYS A 12 7.56 -59.22 -27.18
CA LYS A 12 7.02 -59.11 -25.82
C LYS A 12 6.41 -57.72 -25.65
N PRO A 13 5.18 -57.58 -25.14
CA PRO A 13 4.61 -56.26 -24.88
C PRO A 13 5.59 -55.53 -23.95
N LYS A 14 6.16 -54.41 -24.44
CA LYS A 14 6.88 -53.47 -23.57
C LYS A 14 5.89 -53.13 -22.46
N LYS A 15 6.20 -53.54 -21.23
CA LYS A 15 5.51 -53.05 -20.03
C LYS A 15 5.51 -51.53 -20.16
N ARG A 16 4.32 -50.96 -20.41
CA ARG A 16 4.07 -49.53 -20.31
C ARG A 16 4.56 -49.17 -18.92
N LYS A 17 5.62 -48.35 -18.82
CA LYS A 17 6.03 -47.79 -17.52
C LYS A 17 4.75 -47.22 -16.92
N GLU A 18 4.35 -47.74 -15.76
CA GLU A 18 3.30 -47.14 -14.95
C GLU A 18 3.73 -45.68 -14.73
N GLN A 19 3.17 -44.78 -15.53
CA GLN A 19 3.19 -43.36 -15.20
C GLN A 19 2.40 -43.29 -13.91
N HIS A 20 3.09 -43.07 -12.79
CA HIS A 20 2.46 -42.66 -11.54
C HIS A 20 1.53 -41.48 -11.88
N HIS A 21 0.24 -41.76 -12.06
CA HIS A 21 -0.76 -40.74 -12.28
C HIS A 21 -1.02 -40.12 -10.91
N MET A 22 -0.25 -39.09 -10.58
CA MET A 22 -0.57 -38.30 -9.38
C MET A 22 -1.99 -37.78 -9.53
N LYS A 23 -2.82 -38.04 -8.53
CA LYS A 23 -4.24 -37.67 -8.59
C LYS A 23 -4.36 -36.14 -8.69
N PRO A 24 -5.14 -35.57 -9.62
CA PRO A 24 -5.35 -34.12 -9.70
C PRO A 24 -5.83 -33.52 -8.38
N ILE A 25 -5.52 -32.26 -8.12
CA ILE A 25 -6.09 -31.53 -6.98
C ILE A 25 -7.46 -31.00 -7.40
N THR A 26 -8.49 -31.40 -6.66
CA THR A 26 -9.86 -30.92 -6.88
C THR A 26 -10.08 -29.60 -6.16
N LEU A 27 -10.57 -28.60 -6.87
CA LEU A 27 -10.85 -27.25 -6.38
C LEU A 27 -12.35 -26.95 -6.55
N PRO A 28 -13.14 -27.01 -5.47
CA PRO A 28 -14.57 -26.71 -5.52
C PRO A 28 -14.83 -25.25 -5.89
N MET A 29 -15.73 -25.01 -6.85
CA MET A 29 -16.03 -23.66 -7.35
C MET A 29 -16.57 -22.72 -6.27
N ALA A 30 -17.39 -23.25 -5.35
CA ALA A 30 -17.93 -22.53 -4.21
C ALA A 30 -16.83 -21.92 -3.31
N GLU A 31 -15.67 -22.56 -3.23
CA GLU A 31 -14.53 -22.10 -2.44
C GLU A 31 -13.48 -21.35 -3.26
N LEU A 32 -13.21 -21.83 -4.48
CA LEU A 32 -12.18 -21.28 -5.36
C LEU A 32 -12.52 -19.85 -5.81
N LYS A 33 -13.78 -19.58 -6.17
CA LYS A 33 -14.20 -18.26 -6.65
C LYS A 33 -13.91 -17.13 -5.65
N PRO A 34 -14.36 -17.19 -4.37
CA PRO A 34 -13.98 -16.18 -3.39
C PRO A 34 -12.47 -16.20 -3.07
N ALA A 35 -11.82 -17.37 -3.08
CA ALA A 35 -10.36 -17.45 -2.88
C ALA A 35 -9.56 -16.67 -3.93
N LEU A 36 -9.90 -16.80 -5.22
CA LEU A 36 -9.22 -16.07 -6.28
C LEU A 36 -9.38 -14.55 -6.17
N ILE A 37 -10.54 -14.06 -5.69
CA ILE A 37 -10.74 -12.63 -5.44
C ILE A 37 -9.78 -12.09 -4.37
N GLY A 38 -9.58 -12.87 -3.30
CA GLY A 38 -8.66 -12.54 -2.21
C GLY A 38 -7.19 -12.63 -2.64
N LEU A 39 -6.77 -13.76 -3.20
CA LEU A 39 -5.40 -13.98 -3.67
C LEU A 39 -5.01 -13.00 -4.78
N GLY A 40 -5.96 -12.65 -5.64
CA GLY A 40 -5.80 -11.63 -6.67
C GLY A 40 -5.49 -10.23 -6.13
N LYS A 41 -5.66 -9.97 -4.82
CA LYS A 41 -5.22 -8.70 -4.19
C LYS A 41 -3.70 -8.56 -4.10
N LEU A 42 -2.96 -9.67 -4.15
CA LEU A 42 -1.50 -9.71 -4.16
C LEU A 42 -0.95 -9.79 -5.60
N ILE A 43 -1.75 -10.30 -6.54
CA ILE A 43 -1.26 -10.57 -7.90
C ILE A 43 -1.30 -9.31 -8.75
N GLN A 44 -0.11 -8.80 -9.10
CA GLN A 44 0.06 -7.65 -9.98
C GLN A 44 0.27 -8.10 -11.43
N LYS A 45 -0.67 -7.75 -12.32
CA LYS A 45 -0.60 -8.13 -13.75
C LYS A 45 0.66 -7.59 -14.45
N SER A 46 1.10 -6.40 -14.06
CA SER A 46 2.27 -5.72 -14.61
C SER A 46 3.60 -6.17 -14.01
N HIS A 47 3.61 -7.12 -13.06
CA HIS A 47 4.85 -7.57 -12.43
C HIS A 47 5.80 -8.20 -13.47
N GLY A 48 7.10 -7.95 -13.34
CA GLY A 48 8.10 -8.49 -14.27
C GLY A 48 8.31 -10.00 -14.13
N LEU A 49 8.27 -10.52 -12.90
CA LEU A 49 8.46 -11.95 -12.60
C LEU A 49 7.20 -12.77 -12.89
N PRO A 50 7.24 -13.76 -13.81
CA PRO A 50 6.09 -14.61 -14.14
C PRO A 50 5.59 -15.46 -12.97
N VAL A 51 6.50 -15.92 -12.10
CA VAL A 51 6.15 -16.76 -10.94
C VAL A 51 5.17 -16.08 -9.98
N LEU A 52 5.23 -14.75 -9.84
CA LEU A 52 4.31 -13.98 -8.98
C LEU A 52 2.92 -13.75 -9.62
N LYS A 53 2.73 -14.18 -10.87
CA LYS A 53 1.42 -14.21 -11.55
C LYS A 53 0.72 -15.56 -11.39
N THR A 54 1.32 -16.47 -10.64
CA THR A 54 0.76 -17.79 -10.34
C THR A 54 0.19 -17.85 -8.93
N ILE A 55 -0.66 -18.84 -8.69
CA ILE A 55 -1.07 -19.27 -7.35
C ILE A 55 -0.38 -20.60 -7.10
N LYS A 56 0.32 -20.70 -5.97
CA LYS A 56 0.81 -21.98 -5.47
C LYS A 56 -0.38 -22.77 -4.93
N VAL A 57 -0.72 -23.86 -5.61
CA VAL A 57 -1.74 -24.83 -5.18
C VAL A 57 -1.02 -26.01 -4.56
N GLU A 58 -1.37 -26.36 -3.33
CA GLU A 58 -0.72 -27.43 -2.59
C GLU A 58 -1.77 -28.32 -1.92
N ARG A 59 -1.68 -29.64 -2.15
CA ARG A 59 -2.33 -30.67 -1.35
C ARG A 59 -1.27 -31.26 -0.42
N THR A 60 -1.49 -31.18 0.88
CA THR A 60 -0.57 -31.73 1.88
C THR A 60 -0.66 -33.25 1.94
N THR A 61 0.25 -33.90 2.67
CA THR A 61 0.21 -35.35 2.96
C THR A 61 -1.06 -35.77 3.71
N GLU A 62 -1.72 -34.85 4.42
CA GLU A 62 -2.99 -35.08 5.12
C GLU A 62 -4.21 -34.77 4.24
N GLY A 63 -4.00 -34.42 2.96
CA GLY A 63 -5.06 -34.10 2.00
C GLY A 63 -5.55 -32.65 2.05
N TRP A 64 -5.12 -31.83 3.02
CA TRP A 64 -5.53 -30.42 3.08
C TRP A 64 -5.04 -29.63 1.86
N VAL A 65 -5.94 -28.87 1.24
CA VAL A 65 -5.61 -28.02 0.10
C VAL A 65 -5.41 -26.57 0.55
N ALA A 66 -4.28 -25.99 0.15
CA ALA A 66 -3.94 -24.60 0.38
C ALA A 66 -3.62 -23.88 -0.94
N LEU A 67 -4.10 -22.64 -1.05
CA LEU A 67 -3.82 -21.74 -2.17
C LEU A 67 -3.04 -20.54 -1.65
N THR A 68 -1.87 -20.27 -2.20
CA THR A 68 -0.99 -19.18 -1.74
C THR A 68 -0.58 -18.26 -2.90
N ALA A 69 -0.61 -16.95 -2.63
CA ALA A 69 -0.09 -15.91 -3.51
C ALA A 69 0.87 -15.00 -2.73
N THR A 70 1.77 -14.33 -3.44
CA THR A 70 2.73 -13.38 -2.85
C THR A 70 3.10 -12.28 -3.84
N ASP A 71 3.36 -11.09 -3.32
CA ASP A 71 3.96 -9.95 -4.03
C ASP A 71 5.38 -9.63 -3.52
N LEU A 72 6.04 -10.61 -2.89
CA LEU A 72 7.31 -10.53 -2.17
C LEU A 72 7.26 -9.77 -0.84
N ASP A 73 6.39 -8.77 -0.71
CA ASP A 73 6.20 -8.01 0.53
C ASP A 73 5.22 -8.69 1.50
N ALA A 74 4.27 -9.43 0.95
CA ALA A 74 3.26 -10.16 1.70
C ALA A 74 2.98 -11.55 1.09
N PHE A 75 2.46 -12.43 1.94
CA PHE A 75 1.91 -13.72 1.56
C PHE A 75 0.45 -13.78 2.03
N ALA A 76 -0.43 -14.28 1.17
CA ALA A 76 -1.77 -14.67 1.56
C ALA A 76 -1.99 -16.14 1.21
N THR A 77 -2.39 -16.92 2.21
CA THR A 77 -2.76 -18.33 2.06
C THR A 77 -4.22 -18.50 2.47
N VAL A 78 -5.00 -19.24 1.69
CA VAL A 78 -6.31 -19.77 2.10
C VAL A 78 -6.26 -21.28 2.16
N ARG A 79 -6.85 -21.86 3.20
CA ARG A 79 -7.09 -23.31 3.31
C ARG A 79 -8.54 -23.63 2.89
N LEU A 80 -8.70 -24.63 2.04
CA LEU A 80 -10.03 -25.14 1.67
C LEU A 80 -10.64 -25.95 2.81
N GLU A 81 -11.97 -26.03 2.84
CA GLU A 81 -12.72 -26.57 3.99
C GLU A 81 -12.64 -28.09 4.11
N GLN A 82 -12.44 -28.79 2.99
CA GLN A 82 -12.37 -30.24 2.95
C GLN A 82 -11.01 -30.71 2.43
N PRO A 83 -10.44 -31.79 2.99
CA PRO A 83 -9.29 -32.45 2.41
C PRO A 83 -9.67 -33.06 1.05
N ALA A 84 -8.74 -32.99 0.10
CA ALA A 84 -8.85 -33.66 -1.18
C ALA A 84 -8.10 -34.99 -1.14
N GLU A 85 -8.62 -36.00 -1.84
CA GLU A 85 -7.95 -37.30 -1.98
C GLU A 85 -6.73 -37.21 -2.92
N GLY A 86 -5.70 -38.02 -2.65
CA GLY A 86 -4.52 -38.19 -3.51
C GLY A 86 -3.19 -37.91 -2.79
N GLU A 87 -2.06 -38.11 -3.48
CA GLU A 87 -0.73 -37.90 -2.88
C GLU A 87 -0.43 -36.41 -2.65
N ALA A 88 0.51 -36.10 -1.75
CA ALA A 88 0.98 -34.72 -1.61
C ALA A 88 1.50 -34.18 -2.95
N LEU A 89 1.03 -33.00 -3.33
CA LEU A 89 1.31 -32.40 -4.64
C LEU A 89 1.30 -30.87 -4.51
N ALA A 90 2.30 -30.23 -5.10
CA ALA A 90 2.35 -28.79 -5.25
C ALA A 90 2.57 -28.43 -6.72
N LEU A 91 1.90 -27.38 -7.19
CA LEU A 91 2.05 -26.84 -8.53
C LEU A 91 1.73 -25.34 -8.55
N LEU A 92 2.34 -24.63 -9.49
CA LEU A 92 2.11 -23.21 -9.71
C LEU A 92 1.15 -23.04 -10.88
N VAL A 93 -0.04 -22.52 -10.61
CA VAL A 93 -1.10 -22.39 -11.61
C VAL A 93 -1.27 -20.91 -11.99
N PRO A 94 -1.29 -20.55 -13.28
CA PRO A 94 -1.50 -19.17 -13.72
C PRO A 94 -2.82 -18.61 -13.19
N HIS A 95 -2.77 -17.51 -12.43
CA HIS A 95 -3.97 -16.91 -11.85
C HIS A 95 -4.94 -16.41 -12.92
N GLU A 96 -4.44 -15.88 -14.04
CA GLU A 96 -5.30 -15.36 -15.10
C GLU A 96 -6.15 -16.46 -15.73
N GLU A 97 -5.57 -17.64 -15.97
CA GLU A 97 -6.27 -18.77 -16.55
C GLU A 97 -7.28 -19.37 -15.58
N LEU A 98 -6.90 -19.53 -14.30
CA LEU A 98 -7.84 -19.93 -13.25
C LEU A 98 -9.01 -18.93 -13.14
N ALA A 99 -8.72 -17.63 -13.09
CA ALA A 99 -9.74 -16.59 -12.98
C ALA A 99 -10.64 -16.50 -14.21
N ARG A 100 -10.15 -16.89 -15.40
CA ARG A 100 -10.95 -16.98 -16.63
C ARG A 100 -11.85 -18.22 -16.60
N THR A 101 -11.31 -19.37 -16.22
CA THR A 101 -12.04 -20.65 -16.14
C THR A 101 -13.14 -20.61 -15.08
N VAL A 102 -12.87 -20.02 -13.92
CA VAL A 102 -13.87 -19.84 -12.84
C VAL A 102 -15.07 -18.98 -13.28
N LYS A 103 -14.96 -18.17 -14.33
CA LYS A 103 -16.11 -17.38 -14.82
C LYS A 103 -17.05 -18.19 -15.71
N THR A 104 -16.59 -19.31 -16.26
CA THR A 104 -17.39 -20.15 -17.17
C THR A 104 -18.02 -21.34 -16.46
N CYS A 105 -17.57 -21.66 -15.25
CA CYS A 105 -18.07 -22.79 -14.47
C CYS A 105 -19.23 -22.40 -13.54
N ALA A 106 -20.14 -23.34 -13.29
CA ALA A 106 -21.22 -23.22 -12.32
C ALA A 106 -20.72 -23.32 -10.87
N LYS A 107 -21.58 -23.04 -9.89
CA LYS A 107 -21.18 -22.92 -8.46
C LYS A 107 -20.87 -24.28 -7.82
N ASP A 108 -21.54 -25.32 -8.26
CA ASP A 108 -21.49 -26.71 -7.80
C ASP A 108 -20.46 -27.56 -8.56
N GLU A 109 -19.83 -27.00 -9.59
CA GLU A 109 -18.78 -27.66 -10.34
C GLU A 109 -17.43 -27.66 -9.60
N ASN A 110 -16.50 -28.48 -10.09
CA ASN A 110 -15.13 -28.55 -9.63
C ASN A 110 -14.17 -28.26 -10.78
N ILE A 111 -13.08 -27.56 -10.47
CA ILE A 111 -11.91 -27.46 -11.34
C ILE A 111 -10.85 -28.45 -10.83
N LEU A 112 -10.21 -29.18 -11.72
CA LEU A 112 -9.07 -30.03 -11.39
C LEU A 112 -7.80 -29.36 -11.87
N VAL A 113 -6.73 -29.44 -11.08
CA VAL A 113 -5.40 -29.03 -11.50
C VAL A 113 -4.42 -30.18 -11.37
N ALA A 114 -3.63 -30.42 -12.42
CA ALA A 114 -2.72 -31.57 -12.51
C ALA A 114 -1.40 -31.18 -13.19
N PRO A 115 -0.28 -31.82 -12.81
CA PRO A 115 0.96 -31.70 -13.56
C PRO A 115 0.86 -32.44 -14.89
N GLY A 116 1.46 -31.88 -15.93
CA GLY A 116 1.61 -32.50 -17.25
C GLY A 116 3.04 -32.99 -17.51
N ALA A 117 3.29 -33.41 -18.75
CA ALA A 117 4.63 -33.77 -19.21
C ALA A 117 5.41 -32.52 -19.68
N ASN A 118 6.74 -32.55 -19.65
CA ASN A 118 7.59 -31.50 -20.23
C ASN A 118 7.35 -30.08 -19.66
N ASN A 119 7.28 -29.94 -18.32
CA ASN A 119 7.02 -28.66 -17.64
C ASN A 119 5.69 -28.01 -18.05
N THR A 120 4.66 -28.81 -18.27
CA THR A 120 3.29 -28.32 -18.46
C THR A 120 2.44 -28.63 -17.24
N GLY A 121 1.31 -27.94 -17.13
CA GLY A 121 0.26 -28.25 -16.18
C GLY A 121 -1.09 -28.08 -16.87
N PHE A 122 -2.12 -28.66 -16.25
CA PHE A 122 -3.47 -28.67 -16.81
C PHE A 122 -4.46 -28.09 -15.82
N ILE A 123 -5.36 -27.24 -16.31
CA ILE A 123 -6.61 -26.86 -15.66
C ILE A 123 -7.73 -27.60 -16.39
N GLN A 124 -8.40 -28.50 -15.69
CA GLN A 124 -9.50 -29.30 -16.26
C GLN A 124 -10.82 -28.90 -15.62
N TYR A 125 -11.89 -28.84 -16.41
CA TYR A 125 -13.23 -28.46 -15.94
C TYR A 125 -14.31 -29.18 -16.75
N GLY A 126 -15.49 -29.32 -16.16
CA GLY A 126 -16.63 -29.96 -16.81
C GLY A 126 -17.16 -29.13 -17.97
N LEU A 127 -17.46 -29.79 -19.09
CA LEU A 127 -18.19 -29.23 -20.22
C LEU A 127 -19.24 -30.25 -20.67
N GLY A 128 -20.43 -30.17 -20.07
CA GLY A 128 -21.46 -31.19 -20.23
C GLY A 128 -21.00 -32.53 -19.66
N THR A 129 -20.93 -33.56 -20.50
CA THR A 129 -20.46 -34.91 -20.09
C THR A 129 -18.96 -35.11 -20.29
N GLN A 130 -18.25 -34.12 -20.84
CA GLN A 130 -16.82 -34.19 -21.11
C GLN A 130 -16.01 -33.32 -20.14
N LEU A 131 -14.71 -33.61 -20.01
CA LEU A 131 -13.75 -32.72 -19.36
C LEU A 131 -13.02 -31.93 -20.44
N ALA A 132 -13.11 -30.61 -20.37
CA ALA A 132 -12.26 -29.71 -21.13
C ALA A 132 -10.93 -29.51 -20.39
N GLU A 133 -9.86 -29.27 -21.14
CA GLU A 133 -8.51 -29.10 -20.61
C GLU A 133 -7.86 -27.84 -21.17
N ILE A 134 -7.24 -27.05 -20.29
CA ILE A 134 -6.40 -25.91 -20.63
C ILE A 134 -4.98 -26.26 -20.19
N GLU A 135 -4.09 -26.38 -21.17
CA GLU A 135 -2.66 -26.59 -20.93
C GLU A 135 -1.94 -25.25 -20.70
N PHE A 136 -1.04 -25.23 -19.71
CA PHE A 136 -0.18 -24.09 -19.43
C PHE A 136 1.26 -24.50 -19.18
N ASN A 137 2.19 -23.55 -19.38
CA ASN A 137 3.60 -23.74 -19.05
C ASN A 137 3.77 -23.68 -17.52
N ALA A 138 4.14 -24.80 -16.92
CA ALA A 138 4.35 -24.91 -15.48
C ALA A 138 5.73 -24.34 -15.09
N ILE A 139 5.73 -23.45 -14.10
CA ILE A 139 6.94 -22.96 -13.46
C ILE A 139 7.28 -23.93 -12.31
N PRO A 140 8.56 -24.33 -12.13
CA PRO A 140 8.98 -25.15 -11.01
C PRO A 140 8.55 -24.54 -9.66
N VAL A 141 7.98 -25.36 -8.77
CA VAL A 141 7.50 -24.90 -7.46
C VAL A 141 8.62 -24.27 -6.62
N GLY A 142 9.87 -24.73 -6.80
CA GLY A 142 11.04 -24.16 -6.13
C GLY A 142 11.38 -22.71 -6.50
N GLU A 143 10.81 -22.18 -7.60
CA GLU A 143 10.93 -20.75 -7.93
C GLU A 143 9.94 -19.87 -7.16
N PHE A 144 8.89 -20.46 -6.57
CA PHE A 144 7.95 -19.71 -5.75
C PHE A 144 8.59 -19.34 -4.40
N PRO A 145 8.49 -18.07 -3.96
CA PRO A 145 9.07 -17.65 -2.69
C PRO A 145 8.62 -18.53 -1.51
N GLU A 146 9.56 -18.90 -0.64
CA GLU A 146 9.23 -19.69 0.54
C GLU A 146 8.30 -18.88 1.47
N THR A 147 7.18 -19.48 1.84
CA THR A 147 6.22 -18.84 2.75
C THR A 147 6.77 -18.86 4.18
N PRO A 148 6.94 -17.70 4.84
CA PRO A 148 7.50 -17.65 6.18
C PRO A 148 6.66 -18.43 7.20
N ARG A 149 7.31 -19.04 8.19
CA ARG A 149 6.66 -19.68 9.34
C ARG A 149 6.78 -18.80 10.56
N ILE A 150 5.65 -18.29 11.05
CA ILE A 150 5.64 -17.34 12.16
C ILE A 150 5.34 -18.07 13.47
N SER A 151 6.36 -18.19 14.31
CA SER A 151 6.23 -18.63 15.70
C SER A 151 5.94 -17.43 16.60
N GLY A 152 4.93 -17.55 17.46
CA GLY A 152 4.51 -16.51 18.39
C GLY A 152 3.13 -16.82 18.98
N ASP A 153 2.86 -16.27 20.15
CA ASP A 153 1.57 -16.43 20.81
C ASP A 153 0.48 -15.67 20.05
N PRO A 154 -0.69 -16.29 19.80
CA PRO A 154 -1.79 -15.62 19.13
C PRO A 154 -2.39 -14.52 20.02
N ILE A 155 -2.48 -13.32 19.47
CA ILE A 155 -3.13 -12.16 20.06
C ILE A 155 -4.50 -12.00 19.39
N PRO A 156 -5.62 -12.16 20.11
CA PRO A 156 -6.94 -11.95 19.54
C PRO A 156 -7.12 -10.52 19.05
N LEU A 157 -7.65 -10.37 17.83
CA LEU A 157 -8.09 -9.09 17.27
C LEU A 157 -9.62 -9.10 17.22
N PRO A 158 -10.31 -8.67 18.30
CA PRO A 158 -11.78 -8.70 18.36
C PRO A 158 -12.39 -7.78 17.31
N GLU A 159 -13.70 -7.94 17.06
CA GLU A 159 -14.42 -7.21 16.02
C GLU A 159 -14.21 -5.70 16.06
N ALA A 160 -14.28 -5.08 17.26
CA ALA A 160 -14.06 -3.65 17.42
C ALA A 160 -12.63 -3.23 17.00
N LEU A 161 -11.61 -4.02 17.36
CA LEU A 161 -10.23 -3.74 16.98
C LEU A 161 -10.00 -3.94 15.48
N ARG A 162 -10.56 -5.01 14.91
CA ARG A 162 -10.54 -5.27 13.47
C ARG A 162 -11.21 -4.15 12.68
N GLY A 163 -12.37 -3.67 13.15
CA GLY A 163 -13.08 -2.52 12.58
C GLY A 163 -12.19 -1.27 12.60
N SER A 164 -11.61 -0.94 13.75
CA SER A 164 -10.71 0.21 13.88
C SER A 164 -9.45 0.10 13.03
N ILE A 165 -8.87 -1.09 12.82
CA ILE A 165 -7.75 -1.29 11.89
C ILE A 165 -8.18 -0.97 10.46
N ARG A 166 -9.38 -1.39 10.05
CA ARG A 166 -9.88 -1.10 8.70
C ARG A 166 -10.16 0.38 8.49
N ASP A 167 -10.84 1.04 9.43
CA ASP A 167 -11.13 2.47 9.34
C ASP A 167 -9.84 3.30 9.32
N ALA A 168 -8.87 2.93 10.15
CA ALA A 168 -7.53 3.54 10.13
C ALA A 168 -6.81 3.31 8.78
N MET A 169 -6.98 2.14 8.17
CA MET A 169 -6.41 1.83 6.85
C MET A 169 -6.98 2.77 5.78
N GLU A 170 -8.29 3.04 5.82
CA GLU A 170 -8.97 3.97 4.92
C GLU A 170 -8.58 5.44 5.15
N CYS A 171 -7.97 5.75 6.30
CA CYS A 171 -7.39 7.05 6.62
C CYS A 171 -5.88 7.15 6.38
N SER A 172 -5.21 6.05 6.02
CA SER A 172 -3.76 6.02 5.82
C SER A 172 -3.35 6.60 4.46
N SER A 173 -2.13 7.12 4.36
CA SER A 173 -1.63 7.70 3.11
C SER A 173 -1.55 6.65 1.99
N THR A 174 -1.96 7.02 0.78
CA THR A 174 -1.76 6.22 -0.44
C THR A 174 -0.50 6.62 -1.21
N ASP A 175 0.23 7.64 -0.75
CA ASP A 175 1.48 8.07 -1.34
C ASP A 175 2.60 7.09 -0.95
N PRO A 176 3.18 6.33 -1.90
CA PRO A 176 4.20 5.33 -1.59
C PRO A 176 5.49 5.94 -1.04
N THR A 177 5.72 7.24 -1.21
CA THR A 177 6.90 7.93 -0.63
C THR A 177 6.75 8.17 0.87
N ARG A 178 5.51 8.21 1.39
CA ARG A 178 5.21 8.44 2.81
C ARG A 178 5.06 7.12 3.56
N ILE A 179 6.10 6.30 3.49
CA ILE A 179 6.12 4.89 3.92
C ILE A 179 5.58 4.68 5.34
N ILE A 180 5.95 5.55 6.28
CA ILE A 180 5.58 5.42 7.70
C ILE A 180 4.08 5.56 7.95
N ILE A 181 3.39 6.42 7.19
CA ILE A 181 1.94 6.64 7.31
C ILE A 181 1.15 5.95 6.20
N ASN A 182 1.82 5.19 5.32
CA ASN A 182 1.22 4.24 4.41
C ASN A 182 0.91 2.92 5.15
N GLY A 183 0.10 3.04 6.20
CA GLY A 183 -0.24 1.94 7.08
C GLY A 183 -0.85 2.42 8.39
N VAL A 184 -1.30 1.43 9.15
CA VAL A 184 -1.98 1.61 10.43
C VAL A 184 -1.00 1.39 11.57
N CYS A 185 -0.95 2.35 12.50
CA CYS A 185 -0.17 2.23 13.71
C CYS A 185 -1.05 1.67 14.84
N ILE A 186 -0.67 0.52 15.38
CA ILE A 186 -1.10 0.04 16.69
C ILE A 186 -0.12 0.61 17.70
N ASP A 187 -0.50 1.73 18.31
CA ASP A 187 0.32 2.47 19.26
C ASP A 187 0.10 1.95 20.68
N VAL A 188 1.12 1.31 21.24
CA VAL A 188 1.15 0.80 22.63
C VAL A 188 2.12 1.59 23.52
N SER A 189 2.56 2.77 23.08
CA SER A 189 3.47 3.64 23.85
C SER A 189 2.91 4.06 25.21
N ASN A 190 1.59 4.05 25.38
CA ASN A 190 0.93 4.21 26.67
C ASN A 190 0.41 2.86 27.16
N PRO A 191 1.03 2.23 28.18
CA PRO A 191 0.61 0.92 28.70
C PRO A 191 -0.82 0.87 29.25
N LYS A 192 -1.44 2.03 29.53
CA LYS A 192 -2.81 2.12 30.04
C LYS A 192 -3.87 2.29 28.95
N ALA A 193 -3.47 2.61 27.72
CA ALA A 193 -4.39 2.86 26.62
C ALA A 193 -3.69 2.63 25.28
N HIS A 194 -4.04 1.55 24.59
CA HIS A 194 -3.53 1.28 23.25
C HIS A 194 -4.47 1.86 22.22
N TYR A 195 -3.88 2.37 21.14
CA TYR A 195 -4.60 3.07 20.08
C TYR A 195 -4.36 2.40 18.74
N VAL A 196 -5.37 2.46 17.88
CA VAL A 196 -5.22 2.22 16.45
C VAL A 196 -5.32 3.56 15.75
N VAL A 197 -4.35 3.88 14.90
CA VAL A 197 -4.18 5.20 14.29
C VAL A 197 -3.89 5.07 12.80
N GLY A 198 -4.54 5.92 12.00
CA GLY A 198 -4.27 6.05 10.57
C GLY A 198 -4.38 7.51 10.13
N THR A 199 -3.46 7.97 9.28
CA THR A 199 -3.46 9.34 8.76
C THR A 199 -2.82 9.43 7.38
N ASP A 200 -3.31 10.37 6.58
CA ASP A 200 -2.72 10.79 5.31
C ASP A 200 -2.12 12.21 5.40
N GLY A 201 -2.13 12.81 6.58
CA GLY A 201 -1.74 14.20 6.83
C GLY A 201 -2.83 15.25 6.56
N ARG A 202 -3.96 14.87 5.96
CA ARG A 202 -5.14 15.75 5.77
C ARG A 202 -6.23 15.47 6.82
N HIS A 203 -6.34 14.21 7.22
CA HIS A 203 -7.19 13.75 8.30
C HIS A 203 -6.50 12.65 9.10
N LEU A 204 -6.95 12.44 10.33
CA LEU A 204 -6.43 11.42 11.22
C LEU A 204 -7.58 10.69 11.89
N PHE A 205 -7.60 9.37 11.76
CA PHE A 205 -8.46 8.51 12.57
C PHE A 205 -7.68 7.95 13.75
N SER A 206 -8.30 7.91 14.92
CA SER A 206 -7.79 7.15 16.06
C SER A 206 -8.92 6.48 16.83
N SER A 207 -8.62 5.29 17.36
CA SER A 207 -9.53 4.51 18.19
C SER A 207 -8.79 3.95 19.39
N ASN A 208 -9.39 4.07 20.57
CA ASN A 208 -8.99 3.41 21.81
C ASN A 208 -10.19 2.58 22.35
N SER A 209 -10.17 1.92 23.49
CA SER A 209 -9.17 1.74 24.56
C SER A 209 -8.74 0.29 24.59
N PHE A 210 -7.89 -0.10 23.64
CA PHE A 210 -7.46 -1.49 23.52
C PHE A 210 -6.37 -1.82 24.54
N ALA A 211 -6.23 -3.11 24.86
CA ALA A 211 -5.12 -3.66 25.62
C ALA A 211 -4.60 -4.88 24.85
N LEU A 212 -3.37 -4.78 24.35
CA LEU A 212 -2.72 -5.76 23.49
C LEU A 212 -1.39 -6.12 24.14
N PRO A 213 -1.02 -7.41 24.24
CA PRO A 213 0.26 -7.83 24.83
C PRO A 213 1.43 -7.61 23.85
N LEU A 214 1.54 -6.40 23.30
CA LEU A 214 2.64 -5.98 22.43
C LEU A 214 3.67 -5.21 23.26
N LYS A 215 4.96 -5.50 23.03
CA LYS A 215 6.06 -4.79 23.69
C LYS A 215 6.34 -3.44 23.07
N GLU A 216 6.13 -3.33 21.76
CA GLU A 216 6.43 -2.15 20.95
C GLU A 216 5.27 -1.87 19.99
N SER A 217 5.14 -0.61 19.59
CA SER A 217 4.11 -0.20 18.63
C SER A 217 4.36 -0.86 17.26
N LEU A 218 3.28 -1.25 16.59
CA LEU A 218 3.32 -1.99 15.34
C LEU A 218 2.72 -1.15 14.21
N ILE A 219 3.48 -0.93 13.13
CA ILE A 219 2.96 -0.26 11.92
C ILE A 219 2.66 -1.32 10.86
N ILE A 220 1.37 -1.64 10.69
CA ILE A 220 0.86 -2.58 9.69
C ILE A 220 0.78 -1.86 8.34
N PRO A 221 1.53 -2.28 7.29
CA PRO A 221 1.47 -1.63 5.98
C PRO A 221 0.06 -1.67 5.38
N SER A 222 -0.28 -0.61 4.64
CA SER A 222 -1.50 -0.60 3.82
C SER A 222 -1.41 -1.67 2.74
N HIS A 223 -2.36 -2.60 2.74
CA HIS A 223 -2.40 -3.68 1.77
C HIS A 223 -3.84 -4.00 1.32
N LYS A 224 -4.04 -4.16 0.01
CA LYS A 224 -5.38 -4.37 -0.60
C LYS A 224 -6.11 -5.59 -0.06
N PHE A 225 -5.37 -6.61 0.39
CA PHE A 225 -5.91 -7.80 1.03
C PHE A 225 -6.52 -7.49 2.41
N LEU A 226 -5.88 -6.65 3.22
CA LEU A 226 -6.37 -6.31 4.56
C LEU A 226 -7.65 -5.45 4.51
N GLY A 227 -7.80 -4.64 3.47
CA GLY A 227 -9.03 -3.88 3.20
C GLY A 227 -10.16 -4.68 2.54
N TRP A 228 -9.96 -5.97 2.26
CA TRP A 228 -10.93 -6.78 1.53
C TRP A 228 -12.08 -7.25 2.46
N PRO A 229 -13.36 -6.90 2.18
CA PRO A 229 -14.47 -7.17 3.12
C PRO A 229 -14.67 -8.65 3.49
N GLN A 230 -14.42 -9.57 2.56
CA GLN A 230 -14.57 -11.01 2.82
C GLN A 230 -13.51 -11.55 3.78
N PHE A 231 -12.28 -11.03 3.76
CA PHE A 231 -11.28 -11.37 4.77
C PHE A 231 -11.67 -10.80 6.14
N ALA A 232 -12.23 -9.59 6.16
CA ALA A 232 -12.73 -8.94 7.37
C ALA A 232 -13.91 -9.68 8.02
N THR A 233 -14.64 -10.50 7.28
CA THR A 233 -15.82 -11.24 7.77
C THR A 233 -15.58 -12.74 7.94
N ASP A 234 -14.37 -13.23 7.66
CA ASP A 234 -14.01 -14.66 7.78
C ASP A 234 -13.63 -15.07 9.23
N GLY A 235 -14.55 -14.86 10.17
CA GLY A 235 -14.35 -15.20 11.58
C GLY A 235 -13.38 -14.27 12.32
N GLU A 236 -13.00 -14.65 13.54
CA GLU A 236 -12.12 -13.85 14.38
C GLU A 236 -10.70 -13.78 13.85
N TRP A 237 -10.08 -12.60 13.97
CA TRP A 237 -8.69 -12.40 13.59
C TRP A 237 -7.76 -12.69 14.76
N GLN A 238 -6.59 -13.24 14.46
CA GLN A 238 -5.50 -13.40 15.42
C GLN A 238 -4.21 -12.84 14.82
N LEU A 239 -3.51 -12.03 15.60
CA LEU A 239 -2.20 -11.50 15.28
C LEU A 239 -1.11 -12.36 15.93
N LYS A 240 -0.08 -12.72 15.19
CA LYS A 240 1.18 -13.24 15.74
C LYS A 240 2.30 -12.33 15.30
N ILE A 241 3.21 -12.03 16.21
CA ILE A 241 4.47 -11.36 15.90
C ILE A 241 5.55 -12.43 15.92
N GLY A 242 6.33 -12.52 14.85
CA GLY A 242 7.46 -13.42 14.77
C GLY A 242 8.57 -13.04 15.74
N THR A 243 9.61 -13.85 15.77
CA THR A 243 10.87 -13.50 16.43
C THR A 243 11.80 -12.83 15.43
N ALA A 244 12.52 -11.80 15.86
CA ALA A 244 13.59 -11.22 15.05
C ALA A 244 14.66 -12.30 14.79
N ALA A 245 14.82 -12.70 13.53
CA ALA A 245 16.02 -13.42 13.11
C ALA A 245 17.14 -12.40 12.90
N LYS A 246 18.40 -12.83 13.06
CA LYS A 246 19.56 -11.96 12.86
C LYS A 246 19.50 -11.36 11.45
N ASP A 247 19.54 -10.03 11.36
CA ASP A 247 19.50 -9.24 10.12
C ASP A 247 18.18 -9.33 9.31
N GLN A 248 17.07 -9.76 9.91
CA GLN A 248 15.75 -9.78 9.28
C GLN A 248 14.71 -8.98 10.06
N ARG A 249 13.82 -8.31 9.32
CA ARG A 249 12.64 -7.64 9.87
C ARG A 249 11.77 -8.66 10.57
N THR A 250 11.25 -8.33 11.75
CA THR A 250 10.31 -9.20 12.46
C THR A 250 8.99 -9.27 11.70
N PRO A 251 8.63 -10.40 11.05
CA PRO A 251 7.35 -10.50 10.35
C PRO A 251 6.18 -10.53 11.33
N PHE A 252 5.00 -10.15 10.86
CA PHE A 252 3.74 -10.41 11.54
C PHE A 252 2.84 -11.31 10.70
N GLN A 253 1.92 -11.99 11.35
CA GLN A 253 0.89 -12.81 10.74
C GLN A 253 -0.48 -12.41 11.28
N ILE A 254 -1.45 -12.21 10.38
CA ILE A 254 -2.87 -12.10 10.72
C ILE A 254 -3.57 -13.34 10.16
N THR A 255 -4.16 -14.15 11.03
CA THR A 255 -4.99 -15.30 10.65
C THR A 255 -6.46 -15.03 10.91
N SER A 256 -7.31 -15.58 10.07
CA SER A 256 -8.76 -15.69 10.27
C SER A 256 -9.16 -17.17 10.29
N ARG A 257 -10.44 -17.51 10.07
CA ARG A 257 -10.89 -18.91 10.02
C ARG A 257 -10.20 -19.73 8.93
N ARG A 258 -10.09 -19.19 7.71
CA ARG A 258 -9.52 -19.88 6.53
C ARG A 258 -8.27 -19.22 5.99
N TRP A 259 -8.05 -17.95 6.31
CA TRP A 259 -6.97 -17.17 5.73
C TRP A 259 -5.80 -16.97 6.69
N ARG A 260 -4.62 -16.83 6.09
CA ARG A 260 -3.39 -16.40 6.74
C ARG A 260 -2.74 -15.35 5.87
N PHE A 261 -2.53 -14.16 6.43
CA PHE A 261 -1.78 -13.07 5.83
C PHE A 261 -0.48 -12.88 6.60
N ILE A 262 0.65 -12.81 5.90
CA ILE A 262 1.98 -12.57 6.50
C ILE A 262 2.61 -11.39 5.78
N SER A 263 3.21 -10.46 6.54
CA SER A 263 3.98 -9.35 5.98
C SER A 263 4.97 -8.82 7.03
N HIS A 264 5.70 -7.77 6.67
CA HIS A 264 6.64 -7.11 7.57
C HIS A 264 6.08 -5.75 8.03
N PRO A 265 6.24 -5.39 9.31
CA PRO A 265 5.91 -4.05 9.78
C PRO A 265 6.72 -2.99 9.04
N ARG A 266 6.20 -1.75 8.98
CA ARG A 266 7.04 -0.61 8.58
C ARG A 266 8.04 -0.31 9.70
N GLU A 267 9.30 -0.16 9.33
CA GLU A 267 10.36 0.27 10.25
C GLU A 267 10.37 1.80 10.35
N GLY A 268 10.50 2.30 11.58
CA GLY A 268 10.60 3.72 11.87
C GLY A 268 9.53 4.19 12.86
N ASN A 269 9.62 5.48 13.21
CA ASN A 269 8.73 6.08 14.21
C ASN A 269 7.50 6.66 13.53
N TYR A 270 6.32 6.22 13.94
CA TYR A 270 5.07 6.87 13.54
C TYR A 270 5.05 8.32 14.06
N PRO A 271 4.53 9.30 13.30
CA PRO A 271 4.45 10.69 13.75
C PRO A 271 3.73 10.82 15.10
N ASN A 272 4.05 11.88 15.86
CA ASN A 272 3.36 12.19 17.10
C ASN A 272 1.93 12.70 16.84
N TRP A 273 1.04 11.75 16.58
CA TRP A 273 -0.35 11.98 16.20
C TRP A 273 -1.19 12.65 17.29
N ARG A 274 -0.76 12.59 18.56
CA ARG A 274 -1.51 13.22 19.66
C ARG A 274 -1.51 14.74 19.56
N GLN A 275 -0.48 15.34 18.94
CA GLN A 275 -0.34 16.79 18.80
C GLN A 275 -1.39 17.42 17.87
N VAL A 276 -2.04 16.63 17.00
CA VAL A 276 -3.08 17.15 16.09
C VAL A 276 -4.48 17.08 16.69
N ILE A 277 -4.64 16.44 17.85
CA ILE A 277 -5.95 16.31 18.50
C ILE A 277 -6.25 17.61 19.25
N PRO A 278 -7.42 18.25 19.01
CA PRO A 278 -7.83 19.42 19.77
C PRO A 278 -7.82 19.18 21.27
N THR A 279 -7.40 20.20 22.04
CA THR A 279 -7.43 20.15 23.50
C THR A 279 -8.88 19.96 23.98
N PRO A 280 -9.13 19.08 24.97
CA PRO A 280 -10.46 18.95 25.55
C PRO A 280 -11.05 20.29 25.98
N GLY A 281 -12.30 20.56 25.61
CA GLY A 281 -12.98 21.83 25.92
C GLY A 281 -12.69 23.00 24.97
N SER A 282 -11.88 22.82 23.93
CA SER A 282 -11.66 23.87 22.93
C SER A 282 -12.84 24.10 21.98
N ALA A 283 -13.80 23.17 21.93
CA ALA A 283 -14.97 23.26 21.08
C ALA A 283 -15.88 24.43 21.52
N THR A 284 -16.17 25.32 20.59
CA THR A 284 -17.09 26.46 20.80
C THR A 284 -18.53 26.11 20.44
N ALA A 285 -18.69 25.06 19.62
CA ALA A 285 -19.95 24.56 19.11
C ALA A 285 -19.90 23.03 18.98
N THR A 286 -21.00 22.36 19.29
CA THR A 286 -21.14 20.91 19.12
C THR A 286 -22.45 20.55 18.44
N VAL A 287 -22.41 19.49 17.63
CA VAL A 287 -23.56 18.92 16.94
C VAL A 287 -23.58 17.42 17.20
N ASP A 288 -24.67 16.92 17.76
CA ASP A 288 -24.92 15.49 17.90
C ASP A 288 -25.99 15.05 16.89
N LEU A 289 -25.60 14.14 16.00
CA LEU A 289 -26.51 13.54 15.02
C LEU A 289 -27.07 12.22 15.54
N ASP A 290 -28.33 11.93 15.23
CA ASP A 290 -28.90 10.62 15.50
C ASP A 290 -28.31 9.57 14.53
N ALA A 291 -27.95 8.39 15.04
CA ALA A 291 -27.41 7.29 14.27
C ALA A 291 -28.37 6.86 13.15
N ASP A 292 -29.67 6.88 13.41
CA ASP A 292 -30.71 6.50 12.44
C ASP A 292 -30.85 7.52 11.30
N SER A 293 -30.43 8.77 11.53
CA SER A 293 -30.48 9.85 10.53
C SER A 293 -29.30 9.83 9.53
N ILE A 294 -28.23 9.08 9.82
CA ILE A 294 -26.95 9.18 9.11
C ILE A 294 -27.10 8.89 7.61
N ALA A 295 -27.92 7.91 7.21
CA ALA A 295 -28.15 7.60 5.80
C ALA A 295 -28.77 8.78 5.04
N ALA A 296 -29.73 9.48 5.64
CA ALA A 296 -30.37 10.65 5.05
C ALA A 296 -29.41 11.85 4.98
N VAL A 297 -28.59 12.06 6.01
CA VAL A 297 -27.55 13.10 6.01
C VAL A 297 -26.51 12.83 4.90
N LEU A 298 -26.04 11.59 4.75
CA LEU A 298 -25.12 11.20 3.68
C LEU A 298 -25.73 11.43 2.29
N GLN A 299 -26.99 11.06 2.08
CA GLN A 299 -27.70 11.32 0.81
C GLN A 299 -27.81 12.83 0.55
N THR A 300 -28.02 13.63 1.58
CA THR A 300 -28.07 15.09 1.48
C THR A 300 -26.72 15.65 1.06
N ILE A 301 -25.63 15.25 1.72
CA ILE A 301 -24.25 15.65 1.37
C ILE A 301 -23.93 15.36 -0.10
N GLN A 302 -24.32 14.18 -0.60
CA GLN A 302 -24.11 13.80 -2.01
C GLN A 302 -24.84 14.70 -3.00
N ARG A 303 -26.00 15.24 -2.63
CA ARG A 303 -26.83 16.10 -3.48
C ARG A 303 -26.47 17.59 -3.37
N MET A 304 -25.67 17.97 -2.37
CA MET A 304 -25.28 19.37 -2.16
C MET A 304 -24.45 19.89 -3.34
N PRO A 305 -24.71 21.11 -3.84
CA PRO A 305 -23.89 21.71 -4.89
C PRO A 305 -22.44 21.93 -4.43
N CYS A 306 -21.50 21.95 -5.38
CA CYS A 306 -20.06 22.07 -5.12
C CYS A 306 -19.37 22.99 -6.11
N HIS A 307 -19.06 24.21 -5.69
CA HIS A 307 -18.29 25.17 -6.51
C HIS A 307 -16.80 24.84 -6.60
N ASP A 308 -16.23 24.22 -5.56
CA ASP A 308 -14.82 23.85 -5.48
C ASP A 308 -14.69 22.34 -5.55
N VAL A 309 -14.60 21.83 -6.78
CA VAL A 309 -14.49 20.39 -7.05
C VAL A 309 -13.13 19.83 -6.59
N VAL A 310 -12.09 20.66 -6.53
CA VAL A 310 -10.74 20.24 -6.13
C VAL A 310 -10.70 19.92 -4.63
N ASN A 311 -11.28 20.78 -3.81
CA ASN A 311 -11.33 20.55 -2.36
C ASN A 311 -12.62 19.88 -1.89
N GLY A 312 -13.63 19.72 -2.76
CA GLY A 312 -14.90 19.09 -2.42
C GLY A 312 -15.68 19.85 -1.35
N THR A 313 -15.62 21.18 -1.36
CA THR A 313 -16.05 22.02 -0.23
C THR A 313 -17.53 21.80 0.15
N ILE A 314 -17.77 21.63 1.45
CA ILE A 314 -19.08 21.68 2.10
C ILE A 314 -18.93 22.46 3.42
N GLY A 315 -19.94 23.25 3.79
CA GLY A 315 -19.95 23.97 5.06
C GLY A 315 -20.84 23.31 6.10
N LEU A 316 -20.40 23.36 7.35
CA LEU A 316 -21.14 22.98 8.55
C LEU A 316 -21.43 24.26 9.32
N ALA A 317 -22.69 24.59 9.54
CA ALA A 317 -23.07 25.82 10.22
C ALA A 317 -24.10 25.58 11.33
N ILE A 318 -23.86 26.19 12.49
CA ILE A 318 -24.86 26.37 13.54
C ILE A 318 -25.33 27.82 13.44
N THR A 319 -26.64 28.02 13.31
CA THR A 319 -27.25 29.35 13.27
C THR A 319 -28.58 29.31 13.98
N GLY A 320 -28.75 30.13 15.02
CA GLY A 320 -29.96 30.14 15.83
C GLY A 320 -30.28 28.77 16.46
N GLY A 321 -29.24 28.05 16.88
CA GLY A 321 -29.36 26.72 17.48
C GLY A 321 -29.71 25.59 16.49
N LYS A 322 -29.75 25.83 15.18
CA LYS A 322 -30.04 24.82 14.16
C LYS A 322 -28.81 24.48 13.33
N PHE A 323 -28.64 23.19 13.03
CA PHE A 323 -27.56 22.70 12.18
C PHE A 323 -27.93 22.79 10.70
N HIS A 324 -27.00 23.29 9.89
CA HIS A 324 -27.17 23.43 8.45
C HIS A 324 -25.94 22.90 7.70
N LEU A 325 -26.20 22.22 6.59
CA LEU A 325 -25.21 21.98 5.55
C LEU A 325 -25.24 23.12 4.54
N LEU A 326 -24.06 23.58 4.14
CA LEU A 326 -23.88 24.67 3.17
C LEU A 326 -23.20 24.17 1.90
N GLY A 327 -23.74 24.55 0.74
CA GLY A 327 -23.14 24.32 -0.57
C GLY A 327 -23.48 25.46 -1.53
N LYS A 328 -22.67 25.68 -2.56
CA LYS A 328 -22.98 26.64 -3.64
C LYS A 328 -22.55 26.08 -4.98
N SER A 329 -23.23 26.48 -6.05
CA SER A 329 -23.02 25.95 -7.41
C SER A 329 -21.81 26.55 -8.11
N THR A 330 -21.58 27.85 -7.91
CA THR A 330 -20.42 28.59 -8.44
C THR A 330 -19.76 29.40 -7.32
N ALA A 331 -18.57 29.93 -7.56
CA ALA A 331 -17.84 30.72 -6.55
C ALA A 331 -18.60 32.00 -6.13
N THR A 332 -19.39 32.57 -7.03
CA THR A 332 -20.15 33.81 -6.84
C THR A 332 -21.60 33.60 -6.42
N ALA A 333 -22.11 32.36 -6.46
CA ALA A 333 -23.48 32.04 -6.04
C ALA A 333 -23.64 32.10 -4.52
N ASP A 334 -24.86 32.36 -4.08
CA ASP A 334 -25.22 32.28 -2.67
C ASP A 334 -25.12 30.86 -2.12
N TRP A 335 -24.85 30.76 -0.82
CA TRP A 335 -24.86 29.49 -0.12
C TRP A 335 -26.29 28.94 -0.01
N THR A 336 -26.53 27.80 -0.65
CA THR A 336 -27.67 26.94 -0.34
C THR A 336 -27.51 26.41 1.07
N ARG A 337 -28.48 26.69 1.95
CA ARG A 337 -28.51 26.23 3.34
C ARG A 337 -29.57 25.15 3.48
N VAL A 338 -29.16 23.95 3.86
CA VAL A 338 -30.08 22.82 4.09
C VAL A 338 -30.08 22.50 5.58
N PRO A 339 -31.20 22.67 6.30
CA PRO A 339 -31.30 22.31 7.71
C PRO A 339 -31.26 20.79 7.88
N ILE A 340 -30.65 20.34 8.98
CA ILE A 340 -30.70 18.95 9.44
C ILE A 340 -31.54 18.94 10.72
N GLU A 341 -32.82 18.59 10.59
CA GLU A 341 -33.84 18.80 11.64
C GLU A 341 -33.55 18.02 12.93
N ASP A 342 -33.02 16.81 12.84
CA ASP A 342 -32.80 15.92 14.00
C ASP A 342 -31.46 16.14 14.72
N ALA A 343 -30.68 17.15 14.29
CA ALA A 343 -29.39 17.46 14.89
C ALA A 343 -29.55 18.25 16.20
N LYS A 344 -28.91 17.77 17.27
CA LYS A 344 -28.87 18.50 18.56
C LYS A 344 -27.64 19.40 18.59
N CYS A 345 -27.86 20.71 18.66
CA CYS A 345 -26.79 21.70 18.67
C CYS A 345 -26.59 22.31 20.05
N SER A 346 -25.35 22.65 20.40
CA SER A 346 -25.04 23.55 21.50
C SER A 346 -23.84 24.44 21.17
N GLY A 347 -23.71 25.56 21.89
CA GLY A 347 -22.63 26.52 21.69
C GLY A 347 -23.02 27.72 20.83
N ILE A 348 -22.00 28.38 20.27
CA ILE A 348 -22.18 29.65 19.53
C ILE A 348 -22.48 29.42 18.05
N ASP A 349 -23.07 30.42 17.41
CA ASP A 349 -23.19 30.45 15.95
C ASP A 349 -21.79 30.40 15.31
N THR A 350 -21.60 29.46 14.38
CA THR A 350 -20.30 29.16 13.78
C THR A 350 -20.50 28.52 12.43
N ALA A 351 -19.59 28.79 11.49
CA ALA A 351 -19.53 28.12 10.20
C ALA A 351 -18.09 27.68 9.90
N VAL A 352 -17.92 26.40 9.59
CA VAL A 352 -16.63 25.80 9.22
C VAL A 352 -16.81 25.02 7.93
N PHE A 353 -15.80 25.05 7.05
CA PHE A 353 -15.85 24.36 5.77
C PHE A 353 -14.82 23.24 5.75
N LEU A 354 -15.15 22.12 5.11
CA LEU A 354 -14.26 20.97 4.96
C LEU A 354 -14.49 20.26 3.62
N ASN A 355 -13.64 19.29 3.32
CA ASN A 355 -13.85 18.37 2.21
C ASN A 355 -15.00 17.40 2.53
N ARG A 356 -15.99 17.32 1.63
CA ARG A 356 -17.20 16.50 1.81
C ARG A 356 -16.95 14.99 1.83
N GLU A 357 -15.90 14.50 1.19
CA GLU A 357 -15.53 13.08 1.23
C GLU A 357 -15.03 12.70 2.62
N LEU A 358 -14.32 13.61 3.29
CA LEU A 358 -13.88 13.42 4.67
C LEU A 358 -15.07 13.47 5.64
N LEU A 359 -16.03 14.37 5.44
CA LEU A 359 -17.28 14.37 6.19
C LEU A 359 -18.05 13.04 6.00
N THR A 360 -18.22 12.63 4.74
CA THR A 360 -18.89 11.37 4.36
C THR A 360 -18.21 10.18 5.03
N LYS A 361 -16.88 10.14 5.03
CA LYS A 361 -16.08 9.11 5.69
C LYS A 361 -16.32 9.10 7.21
N ALA A 362 -16.30 10.27 7.87
CA ALA A 362 -16.51 10.37 9.31
C ALA A 362 -17.86 9.78 9.73
N LEU A 363 -18.92 10.17 9.02
CA LEU A 363 -20.28 9.71 9.27
C LEU A 363 -20.44 8.23 8.90
N GLY A 364 -19.79 7.77 7.82
CA GLY A 364 -19.75 6.35 7.43
C GLY A 364 -19.07 5.46 8.47
N PHE A 365 -18.12 5.99 9.24
CA PHE A 365 -17.53 5.31 10.40
C PHE A 365 -18.43 5.33 11.63
N GLY A 366 -19.58 6.01 11.60
CA GLY A 366 -20.49 6.17 12.73
C GLY A 366 -20.04 7.22 13.74
N LEU A 367 -19.22 8.20 13.33
CA LEU A 367 -18.79 9.31 14.19
C LEU A 367 -19.85 10.42 14.16
N THR A 368 -20.78 10.36 15.11
CA THR A 368 -22.02 11.17 15.11
C THR A 368 -21.92 12.49 15.86
N ARG A 369 -20.92 12.66 16.75
CA ARG A 369 -20.65 13.93 17.42
C ARG A 369 -19.64 14.74 16.62
N ILE A 370 -20.00 15.97 16.28
CA ILE A 370 -19.16 16.95 15.57
C ILE A 370 -18.83 18.08 16.53
N GLU A 371 -17.54 18.38 16.70
CA GLU A 371 -17.04 19.49 17.50
C GLU A 371 -16.36 20.51 16.59
N LEU A 372 -16.80 21.77 16.72
CA LEU A 372 -16.33 22.91 15.95
C LEU A 372 -15.64 23.91 16.89
N ILE A 373 -14.56 24.52 16.41
CA ILE A 373 -13.77 25.50 17.17
C ILE A 373 -13.88 26.86 16.45
N ASP A 374 -13.29 26.94 15.26
CA ASP A 374 -13.33 28.10 14.37
C ASP A 374 -13.01 27.66 12.93
N ALA A 375 -13.00 28.61 11.98
CA ALA A 375 -12.83 28.33 10.55
C ALA A 375 -11.41 27.85 10.13
N ARG A 376 -10.41 27.91 11.02
CA ARG A 376 -9.01 27.53 10.76
C ARG A 376 -8.53 26.38 11.63
N SER A 377 -9.23 26.12 12.73
CA SER A 377 -8.95 25.03 13.66
C SER A 377 -9.49 23.68 13.15
N PRO A 378 -8.81 22.57 13.49
CA PRO A 378 -9.26 21.23 13.10
C PRO A 378 -10.65 20.90 13.68
N LEU A 379 -11.46 20.21 12.88
CA LEU A 379 -12.74 19.65 13.31
C LEU A 379 -12.52 18.28 13.93
N ARG A 380 -13.33 17.94 14.94
CA ARG A 380 -13.32 16.63 15.57
C ARG A 380 -14.67 15.94 15.40
N PHE A 381 -14.63 14.77 14.78
CA PHE A 381 -15.75 13.83 14.70
C PHE A 381 -15.50 12.72 15.71
N SER A 382 -16.48 12.32 16.52
CA SER A 382 -16.27 11.29 17.54
C SER A 382 -17.50 10.45 17.83
N ASN A 383 -17.26 9.25 18.35
CA ASN A 383 -18.26 8.39 18.97
C ASN A 383 -17.54 7.41 19.91
N GLY A 384 -17.78 7.54 21.22
CA GLY A 384 -17.07 6.77 22.24
C GLY A 384 -15.54 6.94 22.16
N GLY A 385 -14.81 5.83 22.13
CA GLY A 385 -13.34 5.81 22.01
C GLY A 385 -12.79 6.07 20.60
N ARG A 386 -13.67 6.31 19.62
CA ARG A 386 -13.30 6.53 18.20
C ARG A 386 -13.42 8.00 17.85
N GLN A 387 -12.48 8.49 17.06
CA GLN A 387 -12.49 9.87 16.58
C GLN A 387 -11.78 10.03 15.24
N MET A 388 -12.18 11.05 14.51
CA MET A 388 -11.50 11.50 13.31
C MET A 388 -11.30 13.02 13.36
N ILE A 389 -10.06 13.45 13.13
CA ILE A 389 -9.68 14.85 13.06
C ILE A 389 -9.55 15.24 11.59
N VAL A 390 -10.18 16.35 11.19
CA VAL A 390 -10.18 16.82 9.80
C VAL A 390 -9.76 18.28 9.75
N MET A 391 -8.81 18.59 8.86
CA MET A 391 -8.42 19.98 8.62
C MET A 391 -9.50 20.72 7.80
N PRO A 392 -9.83 21.97 8.17
CA PRO A 392 -10.80 22.75 7.41
C PRO A 392 -10.24 23.16 6.04
N VAL A 393 -11.17 23.46 5.12
CA VAL A 393 -10.87 24.14 3.85
C VAL A 393 -11.34 25.59 3.95
N ARG A 394 -10.73 26.49 3.17
CA ARG A 394 -11.15 27.89 3.15
C ARG A 394 -12.48 28.04 2.42
N ALA A 395 -13.35 28.91 2.91
CA ALA A 395 -14.67 29.18 2.32
C ALA A 395 -14.58 29.71 0.88
N ASP A 396 -13.55 30.52 0.61
CA ASP A 396 -13.20 31.02 -0.71
C ASP A 396 -11.81 30.49 -1.07
N ALA A 397 -11.77 29.45 -1.89
CA ALA A 397 -10.55 29.05 -2.58
C ALA A 397 -10.27 30.10 -3.66
N SER A 398 -9.74 31.27 -3.29
CA SER A 398 -9.00 32.07 -4.26
C SER A 398 -7.83 31.22 -4.72
N PRO A 399 -7.62 31.00 -6.03
CA PRO A 399 -6.42 30.31 -6.50
C PRO A 399 -5.22 31.03 -5.88
N ALA A 400 -4.28 30.25 -5.33
CA ALA A 400 -3.02 30.80 -4.85
C ALA A 400 -2.45 31.70 -5.97
N PRO A 401 -1.93 32.90 -5.66
CA PRO A 401 -1.22 33.68 -6.66
C PRO A 401 -0.17 32.75 -7.29
N ALA A 402 -0.18 32.64 -8.61
CA ALA A 402 0.90 31.98 -9.32
C ALA A 402 2.20 32.56 -8.77
N THR A 403 3.11 31.69 -8.31
CA THR A 403 4.47 32.09 -7.93
C THR A 403 4.98 32.97 -9.07
N PRO A 404 5.37 34.23 -8.82
CA PRO A 404 5.96 35.06 -9.86
C PRO A 404 7.11 34.28 -10.49
N ALA A 405 7.15 34.25 -11.82
CA ALA A 405 8.32 33.75 -12.53
C ALA A 405 9.58 34.37 -11.90
N PRO A 406 10.68 33.61 -11.72
CA PRO A 406 11.90 34.17 -11.16
C PRO A 406 12.29 35.41 -11.96
N SER A 407 12.38 36.56 -11.31
CA SER A 407 12.98 37.74 -11.94
C SER A 407 14.38 37.37 -12.42
N PRO A 408 14.78 37.79 -13.64
CA PRO A 408 16.14 37.58 -14.11
C PRO A 408 17.12 38.19 -13.11
N ALA A 409 18.16 37.42 -12.77
CA ALA A 409 19.21 37.83 -11.85
C ALA A 409 19.84 39.14 -12.34
N PRO A 410 20.15 40.09 -11.44
CA PRO A 410 20.84 41.32 -11.83
C PRO A 410 22.23 40.97 -12.38
N GLU A 411 22.54 41.54 -13.54
CA GLU A 411 23.84 41.46 -14.19
C GLU A 411 24.94 41.97 -13.25
N SER A 412 25.96 41.14 -13.05
CA SER A 412 27.16 41.46 -12.30
C SER A 412 27.93 42.59 -13.00
N VAL A 413 27.94 43.78 -12.39
CA VAL A 413 28.81 44.88 -12.82
C VAL A 413 30.26 44.51 -12.47
N ALA A 414 31.13 44.57 -13.47
CA ALA A 414 32.56 44.30 -13.35
C ALA A 414 33.27 45.32 -12.46
N ALA A 415 34.11 44.86 -11.54
CA ALA A 415 35.08 45.67 -10.82
C ALA A 415 36.51 45.36 -11.33
N GLN A 416 37.23 46.41 -11.75
CA GLN A 416 38.64 46.39 -12.15
C GLN A 416 39.58 46.59 -10.94
N PRO A 417 40.91 46.34 -11.09
CA PRO A 417 41.74 45.67 -10.08
C PRO A 417 42.65 46.59 -9.24
N ASN A 418 43.05 46.10 -8.06
CA ASN A 418 44.05 46.73 -7.19
C ASN A 418 45.52 46.38 -7.56
N PRO A 419 46.52 47.23 -7.25
CA PRO A 419 47.93 47.04 -7.61
C PRO A 419 48.71 46.13 -6.62
N PRO A 420 49.95 45.70 -6.99
CA PRO A 420 50.62 44.50 -6.46
C PRO A 420 51.52 44.71 -5.22
N PRO A 421 51.93 43.63 -4.52
CA PRO A 421 52.74 43.66 -3.29
C PRO A 421 54.23 43.31 -3.51
N GLN A 422 55.11 43.74 -2.59
CA GLN A 422 56.41 43.11 -2.19
C GLN A 422 57.18 44.01 -1.18
N PRO A 423 58.26 43.56 -0.49
CA PRO A 423 58.60 42.23 0.06
C PRO A 423 59.25 42.21 1.48
N ALA A 424 59.08 41.06 2.16
CA ALA A 424 59.93 40.26 3.09
C ALA A 424 60.99 40.86 4.05
N GLU A 425 61.07 40.26 5.26
CA GLU A 425 62.36 39.94 5.91
C GLU A 425 62.27 38.71 6.84
N GLN A 426 63.17 37.73 6.61
CA GLN A 426 63.60 36.64 7.49
C GLN A 426 65.12 36.83 7.69
N PRO A 427 65.69 36.56 8.88
CA PRO A 427 66.61 35.41 9.07
C PRO A 427 66.57 34.86 10.53
N LYS A 428 67.14 33.73 10.99
CA LYS A 428 68.03 32.64 10.51
C LYS A 428 68.02 31.54 11.60
N GLU A 429 68.42 30.33 11.21
CA GLU A 429 68.65 29.13 12.05
C GLU A 429 69.93 29.22 12.91
N GLU A 430 69.98 28.47 14.03
CA GLU A 430 71.16 27.65 14.37
C GLU A 430 70.87 26.57 15.43
N THR A 431 71.64 25.49 15.33
CA THR A 431 71.49 24.13 15.89
C THR A 431 72.25 23.93 17.21
N THR A 432 71.77 23.05 18.11
CA THR A 432 72.57 22.03 18.86
C THR A 432 71.71 21.25 19.89
N MET A 433 72.02 19.96 20.05
CA MET A 433 71.50 18.98 21.05
C MET A 433 72.51 18.83 22.23
N PRO A 434 72.40 17.87 23.19
CA PRO A 434 71.35 17.55 24.19
C PRO A 434 71.93 17.33 25.64
N ALA A 435 71.09 17.23 26.69
CA ALA A 435 71.34 16.55 28.01
C ALA A 435 70.25 16.93 29.05
N THR A 436 69.94 16.28 30.19
CA THR A 436 70.02 14.92 30.78
C THR A 436 69.28 15.00 32.13
N ASN A 437 68.55 13.95 32.52
CA ASN A 437 68.10 13.50 33.88
C ASN A 437 67.16 14.34 34.79
N GLY A 438 66.20 13.63 35.40
CA GLY A 438 65.56 14.03 36.66
C GLY A 438 64.23 13.32 36.99
N ASN A 439 64.31 12.28 37.82
CA ASN A 439 63.24 11.38 38.29
C ASN A 439 62.25 12.01 39.32
N THR A 440 60.98 11.59 39.33
CA THR A 440 60.15 11.10 40.48
C THR A 440 58.65 11.51 40.47
N GLY A 441 57.77 10.48 40.52
CA GLY A 441 56.69 10.36 41.52
C GLY A 441 55.30 11.01 41.31
N GLY A 442 54.26 10.17 41.18
CA GLY A 442 53.04 10.30 42.01
C GLY A 442 51.73 10.88 41.42
N ALA A 443 50.84 9.97 40.99
CA ALA A 443 49.36 9.93 41.10
C ALA A 443 48.45 11.21 41.09
N LYS A 444 47.54 11.26 40.07
CA LYS A 444 46.09 11.67 39.95
C LYS A 444 45.46 12.76 40.88
N PRO A 445 44.35 13.47 40.51
CA PRO A 445 43.36 13.22 39.43
C PRO A 445 42.89 14.45 38.58
N ALA A 446 42.01 14.20 37.59
CA ALA A 446 41.30 15.10 36.66
C ALA A 446 40.47 16.23 37.35
N PRO A 447 39.77 17.20 36.66
CA PRO A 447 39.41 17.32 35.23
C PRO A 447 39.48 18.74 34.61
N THR A 448 39.38 18.87 33.27
CA THR A 448 38.55 19.87 32.52
C THR A 448 39.00 19.91 31.06
N THR A 449 38.15 19.46 30.13
CA THR A 449 38.27 19.79 28.70
C THR A 449 36.96 20.38 28.20
N LYS A 450 37.04 21.60 27.69
CA LYS A 450 36.01 22.23 26.84
C LYS A 450 35.94 21.51 25.49
N PRO A 451 34.81 21.55 24.78
CA PRO A 451 34.64 20.86 23.49
C PRO A 451 35.29 21.67 22.36
N GLU A 452 36.13 21.02 21.57
CA GLU A 452 36.64 21.52 20.29
C GLU A 452 35.68 21.09 19.15
N GLU A 453 35.35 22.02 18.26
CA GLU A 453 34.32 21.91 17.22
C GLU A 453 34.75 21.03 16.01
N PRO A 454 33.87 20.19 15.42
CA PRO A 454 34.15 19.49 14.17
C PRO A 454 33.56 20.25 12.97
N LYS A 455 33.99 21.49 12.72
CA LYS A 455 33.52 22.29 11.56
C LYS A 455 33.96 21.76 10.17
N PRO A 456 35.19 21.23 9.98
CA PRO A 456 35.65 20.86 8.62
C PRO A 456 34.91 19.66 8.01
N ALA A 457 34.45 18.72 8.84
CA ALA A 457 33.78 17.51 8.37
C ALA A 457 32.31 17.75 7.98
N LEU A 458 31.66 18.71 8.65
CA LEU A 458 30.27 19.09 8.35
C LEU A 458 30.20 19.86 7.02
N ASP A 459 31.15 20.78 6.79
CA ASP A 459 31.22 21.54 5.54
C ASP A 459 31.50 20.63 4.33
N ALA A 460 32.38 19.63 4.49
CA ALA A 460 32.62 18.62 3.46
C ALA A 460 31.36 17.77 3.15
N ALA A 461 30.57 17.43 4.18
CA ALA A 461 29.32 16.69 4.00
C ALA A 461 28.24 17.53 3.28
N LEU A 462 28.17 18.84 3.55
CA LEU A 462 27.24 19.75 2.86
C LEU A 462 27.60 19.91 1.38
N VAL A 463 28.89 20.00 1.04
CA VAL A 463 29.34 20.02 -0.36
C VAL A 463 28.96 18.72 -1.09
N GLN A 464 29.14 17.56 -0.44
CA GLN A 464 28.70 16.28 -1.04
C GLN A 464 27.18 16.21 -1.22
N LEU A 465 26.38 16.76 -0.29
CA LEU A 465 24.93 16.83 -0.42
C LEU A 465 24.49 17.64 -1.65
N GLU A 466 25.18 18.75 -1.95
CA GLU A 466 24.88 19.58 -3.11
C GLU A 466 25.22 18.88 -4.43
N VAL A 467 26.34 18.15 -4.48
CA VAL A 467 26.71 17.31 -5.63
C VAL A 467 25.64 16.25 -5.88
N VAL A 468 25.26 15.49 -4.86
CA VAL A 468 24.23 14.45 -4.95
C VAL A 468 22.88 15.04 -5.38
N ARG A 469 22.51 16.22 -4.87
CA ARG A 469 21.28 16.93 -5.29
C ARG A 469 21.34 17.34 -6.77
N GLY A 470 22.51 17.73 -7.27
CA GLY A 470 22.75 17.99 -8.69
C GLY A 470 22.53 16.75 -9.55
N ASP A 471 23.08 15.61 -9.12
CA ASP A 471 22.95 14.34 -9.85
C ASP A 471 21.50 13.86 -9.93
N PHE A 472 20.73 13.99 -8.85
CA PHE A 472 19.29 13.67 -8.87
C PHE A 472 18.50 14.57 -9.82
N ARG A 473 18.81 15.88 -9.88
CA ARG A 473 18.16 16.78 -10.85
C ARG A 473 18.48 16.39 -12.29
N ASN A 474 19.74 16.02 -12.56
CA ASN A 474 20.16 15.57 -13.88
C ASN A 474 19.49 14.23 -14.26
N ALA A 475 19.38 13.29 -13.33
CA ALA A 475 18.67 12.03 -13.53
C ALA A 475 17.17 12.24 -13.82
N ILE A 476 16.51 13.12 -13.06
CA ILE A 476 15.10 13.48 -13.29
C ILE A 476 14.92 14.13 -14.67
N ALA A 477 15.82 15.04 -15.07
CA ALA A 477 15.78 15.63 -16.40
C ALA A 477 15.97 14.58 -17.51
N GLY A 478 16.87 13.61 -17.29
CA GLY A 478 17.07 12.47 -18.19
C GLY A 478 15.82 11.60 -18.34
N LEU A 479 15.14 11.28 -17.24
CA LEU A 479 13.88 10.51 -17.24
C LEU A 479 12.76 11.25 -17.98
N ASN A 480 12.67 12.58 -17.82
CA ASN A 480 11.68 13.38 -18.54
C ASN A 480 11.93 13.34 -20.06
N ARG A 481 13.19 13.49 -20.51
CA ARG A 481 13.57 13.34 -21.93
C ARG A 481 13.25 11.95 -22.47
N LEU A 482 13.52 10.90 -21.69
CA LEU A 482 13.16 9.53 -22.07
C LEU A 482 11.63 9.37 -22.19
N GLY A 483 10.86 9.97 -21.28
CA GLY A 483 9.41 9.99 -21.35
C GLY A 483 8.87 10.69 -22.60
N GLU A 484 9.51 11.77 -23.04
CA GLU A 484 9.18 12.46 -24.30
C GLU A 484 9.51 11.58 -25.52
N LEU A 485 10.69 10.97 -25.56
CA LEU A 485 11.09 10.05 -26.63
C LEU A 485 10.16 8.84 -26.74
N LEU A 486 9.73 8.26 -25.61
CA LEU A 486 8.77 7.15 -25.59
C LEU A 486 7.38 7.56 -26.10
N ARG A 487 6.93 8.78 -25.77
CA ARG A 487 5.66 9.32 -26.29
C ARG A 487 5.75 9.59 -27.80
N GLN A 488 6.89 10.09 -28.28
CA GLN A 488 7.12 10.29 -29.70
C GLN A 488 7.12 8.95 -30.44
N SER A 489 7.87 7.97 -29.95
CA SER A 489 7.89 6.61 -30.51
C SER A 489 6.49 5.99 -30.56
N GLN A 490 5.69 6.09 -29.49
CA GLN A 490 4.30 5.61 -29.52
C GLN A 490 3.42 6.30 -30.57
N ARG A 491 3.64 7.60 -30.83
CA ARG A 491 2.90 8.33 -31.88
C ARG A 491 3.30 7.85 -33.27
N GLU A 492 4.58 7.60 -33.49
CA GLU A 492 5.11 7.07 -34.74
C GLU A 492 4.62 5.63 -35.00
N THR A 493 4.58 4.76 -33.98
CA THR A 493 4.02 3.41 -34.13
C THR A 493 2.54 3.46 -34.50
N LYS A 494 1.75 4.33 -33.85
CA LYS A 494 0.32 4.51 -34.19
C LYS A 494 0.10 5.10 -35.59
N ALA A 495 1.00 5.97 -36.06
CA ALA A 495 0.96 6.49 -37.41
C ALA A 495 1.25 5.38 -38.43
N SER A 496 2.30 4.59 -38.19
CA SER A 496 2.66 3.44 -39.03
C SER A 496 1.55 2.39 -39.09
N ASP A 497 0.91 2.08 -37.96
CA ASP A 497 -0.24 1.14 -37.92
C ASP A 497 -1.42 1.64 -38.77
N LYS A 498 -1.68 2.96 -38.77
CA LYS A 498 -2.72 3.56 -39.61
C LYS A 498 -2.38 3.47 -41.10
N GLU A 499 -1.11 3.67 -41.46
CA GLU A 499 -0.65 3.50 -42.84
C GLU A 499 -0.72 2.04 -43.30
N ILE A 500 -0.35 1.08 -42.44
CA ILE A 500 -0.48 -0.34 -42.76
C ILE A 500 -1.96 -0.72 -42.94
N GLN A 501 -2.86 -0.16 -42.13
CA GLN A 501 -4.29 -0.38 -42.29
C GLN A 501 -4.83 0.22 -43.60
N SER A 502 -4.40 1.43 -43.97
CA SER A 502 -4.83 2.05 -45.24
C SER A 502 -4.33 1.27 -46.46
N VAL A 503 -3.08 0.79 -46.45
CA VAL A 503 -2.51 -0.07 -47.49
C VAL A 503 -3.24 -1.41 -47.60
N ARG A 504 -3.61 -2.03 -46.47
CA ARG A 504 -4.44 -3.25 -46.47
C ARG A 504 -5.82 -3.00 -47.05
N GLN A 505 -6.38 -1.82 -46.84
CA GLN A 505 -7.70 -1.46 -47.36
C GLN A 505 -7.67 -1.24 -48.88
N THR A 506 -6.63 -0.58 -49.41
CA THR A 506 -6.42 -0.43 -50.87
C THR A 506 -6.07 -1.74 -51.56
N LEU A 507 -5.31 -2.64 -50.91
CA LEU A 507 -5.07 -4.00 -51.42
C LEU A 507 -6.38 -4.79 -51.55
N ARG A 508 -7.27 -4.70 -50.56
CA ARG A 508 -8.59 -5.35 -50.60
C ARG A 508 -9.47 -4.78 -51.71
N SER A 509 -9.47 -3.46 -51.93
CA SER A 509 -10.26 -2.85 -53.01
C SER A 509 -9.72 -3.22 -54.40
N LEU A 510 -8.41 -3.38 -54.56
CA LEU A 510 -7.81 -3.83 -55.82
C LEU A 510 -8.08 -5.32 -56.09
N GLN A 511 -8.11 -6.16 -55.05
CA GLN A 511 -8.50 -7.57 -55.19
C GLN A 511 -9.97 -7.75 -55.59
N SER A 512 -10.87 -6.83 -55.20
CA SER A 512 -12.28 -6.87 -55.64
C SER A 512 -12.54 -6.41 -57.07
N VAL A 513 -11.53 -5.90 -57.79
CA VAL A 513 -11.66 -5.37 -59.17
C VAL A 513 -11.14 -6.34 -60.24
N ARG A 514 -10.60 -7.51 -59.86
CA ARG A 514 -10.33 -8.60 -60.82
C ARG A 514 -11.59 -9.45 -61.03
N ILE A 515 -12.32 -9.14 -62.11
CA ILE A 515 -13.22 -10.06 -62.82
C ILE A 515 -12.44 -10.64 -64.00
#